data_AF-A0A2M7RG47-F1
#
_entry.id   AF-A0A2M7RG47-F1
#
_cell.length_a   1.000
_cell.length_b   1.000
_cell.length_c   1.000
_cell.angle_alpha   90.00
_cell.angle_beta   90.00
_cell.angle_gamma   90.00
#
_symmetry.space_group_name_H-M   'P 1'
#
loop_
_entity.id
_entity.type
_entity.pdbx_description
1 polymer ?
#
loop_
_entity_poly.entity_id
_entity_poly.type
_entity_poly.pdbx_seq_one_letter_code
_entity_poly.pdbx_strand_id
1 'polypeptide(L)'
;MQNTIFKLSKYKQILNVASELLRAKEWSNNQEMFQASLERALGLVDLLLTDPKWQDNYYFLLVLREEISKVYVKKQSIADMLKVL
;
A
#
# COMPACT_ATOMS: atom_id res chain seq x y z
N MET A 1 17.78 -10.58 7.33
CA MET A 1 17.73 -9.10 7.30
C MET A 1 16.70 -8.65 8.33
N GLN A 2 17.08 -7.88 9.34
CA GLN A 2 16.07 -7.23 10.19
C GLN A 2 15.29 -6.25 9.31
N ASN A 3 13.99 -6.47 9.14
CA ASN A 3 13.13 -5.59 8.36
C ASN A 3 13.11 -4.20 9.01
N THR A 4 13.89 -3.26 8.48
CA THR A 4 14.10 -1.91 9.02
C THR A 4 12.78 -1.15 9.19
N ILE A 5 11.78 -1.51 8.39
CA ILE A 5 10.42 -0.97 8.46
C ILE A 5 9.72 -1.26 9.80
N PHE A 6 10.05 -2.34 10.51
CA PHE A 6 9.45 -2.66 11.82
C PHE A 6 9.98 -1.76 12.95
N LYS A 7 11.05 -1.00 12.71
CA LYS A 7 11.53 0.03 13.66
C LYS A 7 10.75 1.34 13.53
N LEU A 8 9.93 1.49 12.48
CA LEU A 8 9.11 2.66 12.26
C LEU A 8 7.82 2.60 13.09
N SER A 9 7.25 3.76 13.41
CA SER A 9 5.90 3.83 13.99
C SER A 9 4.85 3.40 12.97
N LYS A 10 3.66 2.99 13.44
CA LYS A 10 2.50 2.68 12.56
C LYS A 10 2.26 3.77 11.52
N TYR A 11 2.28 5.03 11.96
CA TYR A 11 2.12 6.19 11.08
C TYR A 11 3.18 6.23 9.96
N LYS A 12 4.47 6.09 10.30
CA LYS A 12 5.55 6.07 9.31
C LYS A 12 5.47 4.86 8.37
N GLN A 13 4.99 3.72 8.86
CA GLN A 13 4.74 2.54 8.03
C GLN A 13 3.66 2.79 6.98
N ILE A 14 2.54 3.42 7.37
CA ILE A 14 1.49 3.84 6.43
C ILE A 14 1.98 4.90 5.44
N LEU A 15 2.81 5.85 5.87
CA LEU A 15 3.41 6.83 4.95
C LEU A 15 4.26 6.17 3.85
N ASN A 16 4.90 5.02 4.13
CA ASN A 16 5.62 4.28 3.07
C ASN A 16 4.64 3.68 2.05
N VAL A 17 3.52 3.10 2.51
CA VAL A 17 2.45 2.61 1.61
C VAL A 17 1.87 3.76 0.78
N ALA A 18 1.54 4.86 1.43
CA ALA A 18 1.00 6.06 0.76
C ALA A 18 1.98 6.64 -0.25
N SER A 19 3.28 6.65 0.04
CA SER A 19 4.31 7.10 -0.90
C SER A 19 4.34 6.27 -2.18
N GLU A 20 4.16 4.94 -2.08
CA GLU A 20 4.08 4.08 -3.26
C GLU A 20 2.78 4.27 -4.04
N LEU A 21 1.66 4.52 -3.36
CA LEU A 21 0.38 4.85 -4.02
C LEU A 21 0.45 6.18 -4.78
N LEU A 22 1.04 7.21 -4.17
CA LEU A 22 1.29 8.49 -4.84
C LEU A 22 2.24 8.31 -6.04
N ARG A 23 3.28 7.49 -5.89
CA ARG A 23 4.21 7.16 -6.97
C ARG A 23 3.49 6.43 -8.12
N ALA A 24 2.59 5.50 -7.83
CA ALA A 24 1.74 4.87 -8.84
C ALA A 24 0.88 5.92 -9.56
N LYS A 25 0.26 6.88 -8.85
CA LYS A 25 -0.52 7.95 -9.48
C LYS A 25 0.31 8.76 -10.47
N GLU A 26 1.54 9.15 -10.10
CA GLU A 26 2.47 9.86 -10.99
C GLU A 26 2.83 9.04 -12.24
N TRP A 27 2.98 7.72 -12.09
CA TRP A 27 3.29 6.82 -13.20
C TRP A 27 2.09 6.33 -13.99
N SER A 28 0.90 6.95 -13.87
CA SER A 28 -0.32 6.51 -14.58
C SER A 28 -0.16 6.36 -16.10
N ASN A 29 0.80 7.05 -16.73
CA ASN A 29 1.11 6.95 -18.16
C ASN A 29 2.21 5.92 -18.50
N ASN A 30 2.89 5.35 -17.49
CA ASN A 30 3.91 4.30 -17.64
C ASN A 30 3.43 3.04 -16.91
N GLN A 31 2.84 2.11 -17.68
CA GLN A 31 2.19 0.92 -17.15
C GLN A 31 3.12 0.06 -16.28
N GLU A 32 4.38 -0.09 -16.64
CA GLU A 32 5.36 -0.88 -15.88
C GLU A 32 5.64 -0.24 -14.52
N MET A 33 5.94 1.06 -14.50
CA MET A 33 6.22 1.79 -13.26
C MET A 33 4.98 1.93 -12.37
N PHE A 34 3.80 2.11 -12.98
CA PHE A 34 2.51 2.09 -12.30
C PHE A 34 2.32 0.78 -11.56
N GLN A 35 2.43 -0.34 -12.28
CA GLN A 35 2.23 -1.67 -11.73
C GLN A 35 3.27 -1.99 -10.65
N ALA A 36 4.54 -1.67 -10.89
CA ALA A 36 5.61 -1.89 -9.92
C ALA A 36 5.39 -1.12 -8.61
N SER A 37 4.83 0.10 -8.66
CA SER A 37 4.49 0.85 -7.44
C SER A 37 3.29 0.27 -6.70
N LEU A 38 2.27 -0.25 -7.40
CA LEU A 38 1.16 -0.96 -6.75
C LEU A 38 1.64 -2.25 -6.08
N GLU A 39 2.51 -3.02 -6.73
CA GLU A 39 3.10 -4.25 -6.17
C GLU A 39 3.93 -3.95 -4.92
N ARG A 40 4.71 -2.87 -4.93
CA ARG A 40 5.41 -2.39 -3.73
C ARG A 40 4.44 -2.00 -2.62
N ALA A 41 3.36 -1.27 -2.93
CA ALA A 41 2.36 -0.91 -1.94
C ALA A 41 1.69 -2.15 -1.31
N LEU A 42 1.31 -3.14 -2.13
CA LEU A 42 0.79 -4.42 -1.65
C LEU A 42 1.79 -5.16 -0.77
N GLY A 43 3.04 -5.28 -1.22
CA GLY A 43 4.11 -5.94 -0.47
C GLY A 43 4.40 -5.25 0.87
N LEU A 44 4.30 -3.93 0.94
CA LEU A 44 4.39 -3.19 2.20
C LEU A 44 3.23 -3.56 3.13
N VAL A 45 1.98 -3.56 2.65
CA VAL A 45 0.81 -3.93 3.46
C VAL A 45 0.93 -5.37 3.97
N ASP A 46 1.31 -6.31 3.11
CA ASP A 46 1.55 -7.71 3.48
C ASP A 46 2.63 -7.83 4.55
N LEU A 47 3.67 -7.01 4.47
CA LEU A 47 4.70 -6.95 5.49
C LEU A 47 4.18 -6.36 6.81
N LEU A 48 3.32 -5.33 6.78
CA LEU A 48 2.72 -4.75 7.98
C LEU A 48 1.79 -5.72 8.71
N LEU A 49 1.10 -6.61 7.99
CA LEU A 49 0.28 -7.67 8.58
C LEU A 49 1.10 -8.61 9.50
N THR A 50 2.41 -8.73 9.25
CA THR A 50 3.31 -9.54 10.07
C THR A 50 3.92 -8.80 11.27
N ASP A 51 3.76 -7.48 11.38
CA ASP A 51 4.27 -6.69 12.51
C ASP A 51 3.27 -6.72 13.67
N PRO A 52 3.64 -7.24 14.86
CA PRO A 52 2.75 -7.36 16.02
C PRO A 52 2.08 -6.04 16.43
N LYS A 53 2.67 -4.89 16.09
CA LYS A 53 2.03 -3.58 16.33
C LYS A 53 0.63 -3.52 15.73
N TRP A 54 0.38 -4.17 14.59
CA TRP A 54 -0.87 -4.07 13.84
C TRP A 54 -1.95 -5.07 14.27
N GLN A 55 -1.73 -5.90 15.28
CA GLN A 55 -2.68 -6.94 15.72
C GLN A 55 -4.11 -6.39 15.96
N ASP A 56 -4.22 -5.19 16.53
CA ASP A 56 -5.51 -4.55 16.83
C ASP A 56 -6.10 -3.78 15.63
N ASN A 57 -5.39 -3.72 14.50
CA ASN A 57 -5.75 -2.94 13.31
C ASN A 57 -5.66 -3.75 12.00
N TYR A 58 -5.70 -5.09 12.07
CA TYR A 58 -5.64 -5.93 10.86
C TYR A 58 -6.76 -5.66 9.87
N TYR A 59 -7.97 -5.38 10.35
CA TYR A 59 -9.09 -5.06 9.47
C TYR A 59 -8.76 -3.88 8.54
N PHE A 60 -8.16 -2.82 9.08
CA PHE A 60 -7.73 -1.67 8.27
C PHE A 60 -6.70 -2.05 7.21
N LEU A 61 -5.69 -2.85 7.56
CA LEU A 61 -4.67 -3.31 6.61
C LEU A 61 -5.26 -4.20 5.52
N LEU A 62 -6.21 -5.08 5.86
CA LEU A 62 -6.87 -5.95 4.89
C LEU A 62 -7.77 -5.15 3.93
N VAL A 63 -8.51 -4.16 4.43
CA VAL A 63 -9.29 -3.24 3.58
C VAL A 63 -8.35 -2.46 2.66
N LEU A 64 -7.26 -1.92 3.19
CA LEU A 64 -6.25 -1.21 2.39
C LEU A 64 -5.70 -2.11 1.26
N ARG A 65 -5.34 -3.36 1.60
CA ARG A 65 -4.87 -4.35 0.62
C ARG A 65 -5.91 -4.62 -0.47
N GLU A 66 -7.17 -4.76 -0.11
CA GLU A 66 -8.28 -4.99 -1.03
C GLU A 66 -8.47 -3.80 -1.99
N GLU A 67 -8.45 -2.58 -1.47
CA GLU A 67 -8.54 -1.36 -2.29
C GLU A 67 -7.37 -1.25 -3.28
N ILE A 68 -6.15 -1.60 -2.86
CA ILE A 68 -4.98 -1.67 -3.76
C ILE A 68 -5.16 -2.74 -4.82
N SER A 69 -5.67 -3.90 -4.43
CA SER A 69 -5.91 -5.01 -5.35
C SER A 69 -6.93 -4.65 -6.42
N LYS A 70 -8.01 -3.93 -6.08
CA LYS A 70 -9.00 -3.44 -7.05
C LYS A 70 -8.38 -2.52 -8.11
N VAL A 71 -7.44 -1.65 -7.73
CA VAL A 71 -6.71 -0.82 -8.71
C VAL A 71 -5.81 -1.69 -9.57
N TYR A 72 -5.06 -2.61 -8.94
CA TYR A 72 -4.13 -3.51 -9.62
C TYR A 72 -4.81 -4.34 -10.72
N VAL A 73 -5.99 -4.90 -10.44
CA VAL A 73 -6.77 -5.68 -11.42
C VAL A 73 -7.70 -4.82 -12.29
N LYS A 74 -7.51 -3.50 -12.31
CA LYS A 74 -8.26 -2.52 -13.13
C LYS A 74 -9.78 -2.50 -12.89
N LYS A 75 -10.23 -2.86 -11.68
CA LYS A 75 -11.62 -2.75 -11.23
C LYS A 75 -11.97 -1.36 -10.70
N GLN A 76 -10.96 -0.54 -10.37
CA GLN A 76 -11.15 0.85 -9.97
C GLN A 76 -9.96 1.72 -10.38
N SER A 77 -10.17 3.04 -10.50
CA SER A 77 -9.08 3.97 -10.76
C SER A 77 -8.28 4.27 -9.49
N ILE A 78 -6.99 4.58 -9.64
CA ILE A 78 -6.18 5.00 -8.49
C ILE A 78 -6.68 6.32 -7.86
N ALA A 79 -7.32 7.18 -8.66
CA ALA A 79 -7.90 8.42 -8.17
C ALA A 79 -9.11 8.17 -7.26
N ASP A 80 -9.89 7.11 -7.52
CA ASP A 80 -11.04 6.77 -6.69
C ASP A 80 -10.64 6.15 -5.36
N MET A 81 -9.63 5.27 -5.37
CA MET A 81 -9.03 4.75 -4.14
C MET A 81 -8.50 5.88 -3.24
N LEU A 82 -7.77 6.85 -3.80
CA LEU A 82 -7.16 7.91 -2.99
C LEU A 82 -8.18 8.84 -2.32
N LYS A 83 -9.47 8.78 -2.69
CA LYS A 83 -10.54 9.53 -2.03
C LYS A 83 -11.06 8.83 -0.77
N VAL A 84 -10.82 7.52 -0.62
CA VAL A 84 -11.28 6.71 0.51
C VAL A 84 -10.19 6.43 1.53
N LEU A 85 -8.99 6.98 1.29
CA LEU A 85 -7.84 6.99 2.20
C LEU A 85 -7.78 8.28 3.00
#